data_AF-A0A354H0P9-F1
#
_entry.id   AF-A0A354H0P9-F1
#
_cell.length_a   1.000
_cell.length_b   1.000
_cell.length_c   1.000
_cell.angle_alpha   90.00
_cell.angle_beta   90.00
_cell.angle_gamma   90.00
#
_symmetry.space_group_name_H-M   'P 1'
#
loop_
_entity.id
_entity.type
_entity.pdbx_description
1 polymer ?
#
loop_
_entity_poly.entity_id
_entity_poly.type
_entity_poly.pdbx_seq_one_letter_code
_entity_poly.pdbx_strand_id
1 'polypeptide(L)'
;GGGPPPPLIITIQECGGIRKTVEAGVKAIAELLPQVNDARRTRLTADKIVLGTNCGGSDGNSGVTANPALGVASDLIVAQGGTSILGETTEIYGAEHLLTRRAISRAVGEKLIERIKWWEWYAGVFGAEINNNPSVGN
;
A
#
# COMPACT_ATOMS: atom_id res chain seq x y z
N GLY A 1 15.86 23.79 -12.69
CA GLY A 1 15.45 22.87 -11.62
C GLY A 1 15.38 21.49 -12.21
N GLY A 2 16.28 20.59 -11.83
CA GLY A 2 16.40 19.26 -12.43
C GLY A 2 15.39 18.31 -11.81
N GLY A 3 14.27 18.09 -12.50
CA GLY A 3 13.40 16.95 -12.20
C GLY A 3 14.10 15.63 -12.55
N PRO A 4 13.57 14.49 -12.08
CA PRO A 4 14.06 13.20 -12.52
C PRO A 4 13.99 13.11 -14.05
N PRO A 5 14.96 12.43 -14.70
CA PRO A 5 14.91 12.23 -16.14
C PRO A 5 13.59 11.54 -16.53
N PRO A 6 13.06 11.84 -17.72
CA PRO A 6 11.84 11.17 -18.18
C PRO A 6 12.06 9.65 -18.20
N PRO A 7 11.01 8.86 -17.89
CA PRO A 7 11.12 7.41 -17.94
C PRO A 7 11.47 6.96 -19.35
N LEU A 8 12.22 5.86 -19.47
CA LEU A 8 12.47 5.23 -20.75
C LEU A 8 11.16 4.76 -21.35
N ILE A 9 10.87 5.22 -22.57
CA ILE A 9 9.70 4.79 -23.34
C ILE A 9 10.19 3.92 -24.49
N ILE A 10 9.61 2.73 -24.65
CA ILE A 10 9.91 1.78 -25.72
C ILE A 10 8.56 1.38 -26.35
N THR A 11 8.44 1.50 -27.67
CA THR A 11 7.22 1.10 -28.39
C THR A 11 7.47 -0.07 -29.34
N ILE A 12 6.45 -0.91 -29.53
CA ILE A 12 6.55 -2.06 -30.43
C ILE A 12 6.80 -1.62 -31.88
N GLN A 13 6.21 -0.51 -32.26
CA GLN A 13 6.29 0.08 -33.60
C GLN A 13 7.71 0.55 -33.91
N GLU A 14 8.35 1.29 -33.00
CA GLU A 14 9.72 1.79 -33.18
C GLU A 14 10.77 0.68 -33.10
N CYS A 15 10.54 -0.32 -32.24
CA CYS A 15 11.44 -1.48 -32.12
C CYS A 15 11.28 -2.49 -33.27
N GLY A 16 10.22 -2.41 -34.08
CA GLY A 16 9.97 -3.30 -35.20
C GLY A 16 9.52 -4.71 -34.78
N GLY A 17 8.64 -4.78 -33.79
CA GLY A 17 7.96 -6.01 -33.37
C GLY A 17 8.27 -6.45 -31.94
N ILE A 18 7.45 -7.39 -31.44
CA ILE A 18 7.43 -7.81 -30.04
C ILE A 18 8.80 -8.30 -29.55
N ARG A 19 9.44 -9.23 -30.27
CA ARG A 19 10.73 -9.81 -29.86
C ARG A 19 11.81 -8.75 -29.65
N LYS A 20 11.97 -7.83 -30.60
CA LYS A 20 12.95 -6.74 -30.52
C LYS A 20 12.64 -5.77 -29.38
N THR A 21 11.36 -5.55 -29.10
CA THR A 21 10.91 -4.70 -27.99
C THR A 21 11.29 -5.33 -26.64
N VAL A 22 11.08 -6.64 -26.48
CA VAL A 22 11.49 -7.38 -25.29
C VAL A 22 13.02 -7.33 -25.12
N GLU A 23 13.78 -7.57 -26.19
CA GLU A 23 15.25 -7.48 -26.18
C GLU A 23 15.73 -6.08 -25.76
N ALA A 24 15.11 -5.01 -26.27
CA ALA A 24 15.41 -3.64 -25.88
C ALA A 24 15.10 -3.38 -24.39
N GLY A 25 13.97 -3.87 -23.89
CA GLY A 25 13.60 -3.77 -22.47
C GLY A 25 14.58 -4.51 -21.56
N VAL A 26 14.95 -5.74 -21.90
CA VAL A 26 15.94 -6.52 -21.15
C VAL A 26 17.29 -5.81 -21.14
N LYS A 27 17.74 -5.29 -22.28
CA LYS A 27 18.98 -4.52 -22.38
C LYS A 27 18.95 -3.28 -21.47
N ALA A 28 17.86 -2.52 -21.49
CA ALA A 28 17.71 -1.33 -20.66
C ALA A 28 17.79 -1.66 -19.16
N ILE A 29 17.15 -2.75 -18.72
CA ILE A 29 17.29 -3.21 -17.32
C ILE A 29 18.73 -3.64 -17.03
N ALA A 30 19.36 -4.41 -17.91
CA ALA A 30 20.75 -4.85 -17.72
C ALA A 30 21.73 -3.66 -17.59
N GLU A 31 21.50 -2.56 -18.29
CA GLU A 31 22.28 -1.32 -18.18
C GLU A 31 22.03 -0.56 -16.87
N LEU A 32 20.85 -0.69 -16.26
CA LEU A 32 20.53 -0.10 -14.94
C LEU A 32 21.11 -0.91 -13.77
N LEU A 33 21.26 -2.23 -13.91
CA LEU A 33 21.68 -3.11 -12.83
C LEU A 33 23.01 -2.69 -12.15
N PRO A 34 24.07 -2.29 -12.85
CA PRO A 34 25.30 -1.84 -12.20
C PRO A 34 25.09 -0.66 -11.24
N GLN A 35 24.32 0.35 -11.67
CA GLN A 35 24.03 1.53 -10.84
C GLN A 35 23.20 1.18 -9.60
N VAL A 36 22.21 0.29 -9.77
CA VAL A 36 21.41 -0.21 -8.63
C VAL A 36 22.28 -1.03 -7.67
N ASN A 37 23.22 -1.82 -8.20
CA ASN A 37 24.14 -2.62 -7.42
C ASN A 37 25.18 -1.79 -6.64
N ASP A 38 25.38 -0.52 -7.01
CA ASP A 38 26.22 0.42 -6.26
C ASP A 38 25.52 1.00 -5.02
N ALA A 39 24.21 0.76 -4.85
CA ALA A 39 23.50 1.16 -3.64
C ALA A 39 24.12 0.51 -2.40
N ARG A 40 24.35 1.31 -1.35
CA ARG A 40 24.84 0.84 -0.05
C ARG A 40 23.85 1.27 1.03
N ARG A 41 23.59 0.38 1.98
CA ARG A 41 22.79 0.71 3.17
C ARG A 41 23.52 1.77 3.98
N THR A 42 22.80 2.79 4.41
CA THR A 42 23.28 3.83 5.31
C THR A 42 22.38 3.90 6.53
N ARG A 43 22.90 4.48 7.60
CA ARG A 43 22.07 4.76 8.78
C ARG A 43 21.13 5.92 8.46
N LEU A 44 19.84 5.69 8.66
CA LEU A 44 18.80 6.70 8.57
C LEU A 44 18.04 6.75 9.90
N THR A 45 17.42 7.89 10.16
CA THR A 45 16.49 8.10 11.27
C THR A 45 15.16 7.39 11.01
N ALA A 46 14.45 7.04 12.08
CA ALA A 46 13.23 6.23 12.00
C ALA A 46 12.04 6.98 11.34
N ASP A 47 12.08 8.31 11.21
CA ASP A 47 11.09 9.09 10.45
C ASP A 47 11.03 8.72 8.96
N LYS A 48 12.07 8.04 8.44
CA LYS A 48 12.09 7.54 7.06
C LYS A 48 11.32 6.23 6.86
N ILE A 49 10.80 5.63 7.93
CA ILE A 49 10.03 4.39 7.85
C ILE A 49 8.59 4.68 7.41
N VAL A 50 8.13 3.92 6.42
CA VAL A 50 6.72 3.80 6.04
C VAL A 50 6.30 2.35 6.26
N LEU A 51 5.52 2.10 7.31
CA LEU A 51 5.01 0.77 7.66
C LEU A 51 3.60 0.57 7.09
N GLY A 52 3.47 -0.31 6.10
CA GLY A 52 2.16 -0.84 5.70
C GLY A 52 1.78 -2.05 6.54
N THR A 53 0.54 -2.11 7.02
CA THR A 53 -0.01 -3.21 7.81
C THR A 53 -1.18 -3.85 7.10
N ASN A 54 -1.14 -5.18 6.98
CA ASN A 54 -2.25 -6.01 6.54
C ASN A 54 -2.32 -7.25 7.44
N CYS A 55 -3.49 -7.84 7.55
CA CYS A 55 -3.77 -9.14 8.10
C CYS A 55 -3.54 -10.23 7.03
N GLY A 56 -3.58 -11.49 7.46
CA GLY A 56 -3.49 -12.66 6.58
C GLY A 56 -4.81 -13.42 6.64
N GLY A 57 -4.78 -14.65 7.16
CA GLY A 57 -5.99 -15.35 7.59
C GLY A 57 -6.36 -14.88 8.99
N SER A 58 -7.46 -14.13 9.12
CA SER A 58 -7.89 -13.62 10.41
C SER A 58 -8.53 -14.73 11.24
N ASP A 59 -8.11 -14.86 12.49
CA ASP A 59 -8.76 -15.72 13.47
C ASP A 59 -9.16 -14.93 14.72
N GLY A 60 -9.98 -15.54 15.59
CA GLY A 60 -10.42 -14.88 16.82
C GLY A 60 -9.28 -14.49 17.77
N ASN A 61 -8.08 -15.08 17.61
CA ASN A 61 -6.91 -14.78 18.44
C ASN A 61 -6.12 -13.57 17.93
N SER A 62 -6.19 -13.26 16.64
CA SER A 62 -5.45 -12.17 16.00
C SER A 62 -5.80 -10.81 16.62
N GLY A 63 -7.08 -10.59 16.92
CA GLY A 63 -7.59 -9.37 17.56
C GLY A 63 -7.13 -9.15 19.01
N VAL A 64 -6.61 -10.18 19.69
CA VAL A 64 -6.15 -10.11 21.08
C VAL A 64 -4.65 -10.33 21.25
N THR A 65 -3.95 -10.73 20.18
CA THR A 65 -2.49 -11.00 20.20
C THR A 65 -1.72 -10.14 19.19
N ALA A 66 -1.70 -10.55 17.92
CA ALA A 66 -0.86 -9.94 16.88
C ALA A 66 -1.29 -8.51 16.55
N ASN A 67 -2.60 -8.23 16.42
CA ASN A 67 -3.09 -6.90 16.05
C ASN A 67 -2.79 -5.85 17.14
N PRO A 68 -3.01 -6.13 18.45
CA PRO A 68 -2.55 -5.23 19.51
C PRO A 68 -1.04 -4.96 19.49
N ALA A 69 -0.22 -6.01 19.30
CA ALA A 69 1.23 -5.85 19.24
C ALA A 69 1.67 -4.99 18.04
N LEU A 70 1.03 -5.18 16.87
CA LEU A 70 1.26 -4.36 15.68
C LEU A 70 0.81 -2.91 15.88
N GLY A 71 -0.29 -2.69 16.62
CA GLY A 71 -0.73 -1.35 17.03
C GLY A 71 0.32 -0.62 17.86
N VAL A 72 0.93 -1.30 18.84
CA VAL A 72 2.03 -0.71 19.63
C VAL A 72 3.25 -0.39 18.75
N ALA A 73 3.60 -1.28 17.81
CA ALA A 73 4.68 -1.01 16.87
C ALA A 73 4.39 0.19 15.95
N SER A 74 3.13 0.33 15.50
CA SER A 74 2.65 1.48 14.72
C SER A 74 2.83 2.78 15.51
N ASP A 75 2.36 2.82 16.76
CA ASP A 75 2.48 3.99 17.63
C ASP A 75 3.95 4.37 17.88
N LEU A 76 4.83 3.40 18.08
CA LEU A 76 6.28 3.64 18.25
C LEU A 76 6.91 4.28 16.99
N ILE A 77 6.52 3.85 15.80
CA ILE A 77 7.02 4.43 14.54
C ILE A 77 6.50 5.86 14.36
N VAL A 78 5.21 6.10 14.61
CA VAL A 78 4.60 7.43 14.52
C VAL A 78 5.24 8.38 15.53
N ALA A 79 5.52 7.92 16.75
CA ALA A 79 6.20 8.71 17.78
C ALA A 79 7.62 9.16 17.37
N GLN A 80 8.27 8.45 16.45
CA GLN A 80 9.57 8.82 15.89
C GLN A 80 9.45 9.67 14.61
N GLY A 81 8.25 10.08 14.22
CA GLY A 81 7.97 10.85 13.00
C GLY A 81 7.83 10.01 11.73
N GLY A 82 7.79 8.68 11.85
CA GLY A 82 7.55 7.77 10.73
C GLY A 82 6.06 7.71 10.34
N THR A 83 5.76 6.95 9.28
CA THR A 83 4.40 6.76 8.79
C THR A 83 3.94 5.33 9.00
N SER A 84 2.69 5.14 9.46
CA SER A 84 2.04 3.84 9.49
C SER A 84 0.71 3.89 8.73
N ILE A 85 0.43 2.85 7.94
CA ILE A 85 -0.69 2.74 7.02
C ILE A 85 -1.42 1.43 7.29
N LEU A 86 -2.71 1.52 7.57
CA LEU A 86 -3.62 0.38 7.55
C LEU A 86 -4.10 0.14 6.12
N GLY A 87 -3.73 -0.99 5.51
CA GLY A 87 -3.96 -1.25 4.07
C GLY A 87 -5.29 -1.90 3.72
N GLU A 88 -5.98 -2.53 4.68
CA GLU A 88 -7.18 -3.32 4.42
C GLU A 88 -8.45 -2.50 4.65
N THR A 89 -8.87 -1.75 3.64
CA THR A 89 -10.05 -0.87 3.77
C THR A 89 -11.35 -1.64 4.04
N THR A 90 -11.48 -2.89 3.60
CA THR A 90 -12.67 -3.71 3.88
C THR A 90 -12.65 -4.33 5.29
N GLU A 91 -11.48 -4.51 5.92
CA GLU A 91 -11.37 -5.07 7.28
C GLU A 91 -11.80 -4.08 8.38
N ILE A 92 -11.98 -2.81 8.04
CA ILE A 92 -12.56 -1.80 8.93
C ILE A 92 -14.05 -1.62 8.73
N TYR A 93 -14.67 -2.38 7.83
CA TYR A 93 -16.10 -2.28 7.57
C TYR A 93 -16.91 -2.67 8.82
N GLY A 94 -17.82 -1.81 9.26
CA GLY A 94 -18.53 -1.91 10.54
C GLY A 94 -17.77 -1.34 11.76
N ALA A 95 -16.49 -1.01 11.62
CA ALA A 95 -15.63 -0.42 12.66
C ALA A 95 -15.19 1.03 12.35
N GLU A 96 -15.67 1.63 11.26
CA GLU A 96 -15.29 2.96 10.77
C GLU A 96 -15.53 4.06 11.80
N HIS A 97 -16.57 3.89 12.61
CA HIS A 97 -16.90 4.80 13.70
C HIS A 97 -15.76 4.90 14.75
N LEU A 98 -14.98 3.83 14.94
CA LEU A 98 -13.81 3.86 15.83
C LEU A 98 -12.65 4.68 15.24
N LEU A 99 -12.49 4.66 13.91
CA LEU A 99 -11.45 5.40 13.19
C LEU A 99 -11.82 6.87 13.00
N THR A 100 -13.05 7.17 12.59
CA THR A 100 -13.54 8.55 12.41
C THR A 100 -13.51 9.35 13.71
N ARG A 101 -13.76 8.72 14.86
CA ARG A 101 -13.58 9.33 16.19
C ARG A 101 -12.13 9.75 16.50
N ARG A 102 -11.15 9.14 15.84
CA ARG A 102 -9.71 9.44 15.98
C ARG A 102 -9.18 10.32 14.84
N ALA A 103 -10.03 10.71 13.89
CA ALA A 103 -9.60 11.54 12.77
C ALA A 103 -9.21 12.95 13.25
N ILE A 104 -8.11 13.49 12.71
CA ILE A 104 -7.61 14.83 13.08
C ILE A 104 -8.56 15.97 12.67
N SER A 105 -9.46 15.70 11.72
CA SER A 105 -10.49 16.64 11.31
C SER A 105 -11.69 15.90 10.72
N ARG A 106 -12.82 16.59 10.69
CA ARG A 106 -14.03 16.11 10.02
C ARG A 106 -13.77 15.76 8.54
N ALA A 107 -13.06 16.62 7.82
CA ALA A 107 -12.74 16.38 6.41
C ALA A 107 -11.91 15.09 6.19
N VAL A 108 -11.03 14.74 7.13
CA VAL A 108 -10.29 13.47 7.07
C VAL A 108 -11.21 12.28 7.36
N GLY A 109 -12.09 12.39 8.35
CA GLY A 109 -13.09 11.35 8.63
C GLY A 109 -14.07 11.12 7.48
N GLU A 110 -14.53 12.19 6.82
CA GLU A 110 -15.45 12.12 5.68
C GLU A 110 -14.81 11.41 4.49
N LYS A 111 -13.52 11.64 4.21
CA LYS A 111 -12.76 10.90 3.18
C LYS A 111 -12.74 9.40 3.42
N LEU A 112 -12.66 8.96 4.69
CA LEU A 112 -12.73 7.55 5.04
C LEU A 112 -14.11 6.97 4.70
N ILE A 113 -15.18 7.66 5.10
CA ILE A 113 -16.56 7.23 4.83
C ILE A 113 -16.85 7.20 3.33
N GLU A 114 -16.39 8.19 2.57
CA GLU A 114 -16.50 8.21 1.11
C GLU A 114 -15.83 6.99 0.46
N ARG A 115 -14.66 6.60 0.97
CA ARG A 115 -13.95 5.41 0.48
C ARG A 115 -14.73 4.11 0.76
N ILE A 116 -15.36 4.00 1.93
CA ILE A 116 -16.18 2.84 2.28
C ILE A 116 -17.41 2.76 1.37
N LYS A 117 -18.13 3.87 1.18
CA LYS A 117 -19.26 3.94 0.24
C LYS A 117 -18.88 3.58 -1.19
N TRP A 118 -17.70 4.01 -1.62
CA TRP A 118 -17.17 3.63 -2.93
C TRP A 118 -16.96 2.11 -3.04
N TRP A 119 -16.46 1.47 -1.97
CA TRP A 119 -16.30 0.02 -1.93
C TRP A 119 -17.63 -0.73 -1.92
N GLU A 120 -18.63 -0.26 -1.16
CA GLU A 120 -19.99 -0.83 -1.16
C GLU A 120 -20.58 -0.81 -2.58
N TRP A 121 -20.49 0.35 -3.24
CA TRP A 121 -20.94 0.49 -4.62
C TRP A 121 -20.17 -0.45 -5.56
N TYR A 122 -18.84 -0.48 -5.47
CA TYR A 122 -18.00 -1.29 -6.34
C TYR A 122 -18.29 -2.78 -6.19
N ALA A 123 -18.42 -3.29 -4.96
CA ALA A 123 -18.80 -4.68 -4.72
C ALA A 123 -20.21 -4.99 -5.25
N GLY A 124 -21.15 -4.07 -5.05
CA GLY A 124 -22.54 -4.19 -5.54
C GLY A 124 -22.65 -4.30 -7.06
N VAL A 125 -21.74 -3.67 -7.84
CA VAL A 125 -21.68 -3.83 -9.32
C VAL A 125 -21.51 -5.30 -9.73
N PHE A 126 -20.87 -6.11 -8.88
CA PHE A 126 -20.64 -7.53 -9.12
C PHE A 126 -21.57 -8.46 -8.32
N GLY A 127 -22.60 -7.91 -7.67
CA GLY A 127 -23.52 -8.67 -6.82
C GLY A 127 -22.88 -9.19 -5.53
N ALA A 128 -21.78 -8.59 -5.08
CA ALA A 128 -21.10 -8.91 -3.84
C ALA A 128 -21.38 -7.86 -2.75
N GLU A 129 -21.25 -8.27 -1.49
CA GLU A 129 -21.34 -7.41 -0.31
C GLU A 129 -20.02 -7.46 0.46
N ILE A 130 -19.64 -6.36 1.12
CA ILE A 130 -18.42 -6.25 1.93
C ILE A 130 -18.69 -6.47 3.44
N ASN A 131 -19.87 -6.98 3.79
CA ASN A 131 -20.35 -7.19 5.16
C ASN A 131 -19.90 -8.53 5.79
N ASN A 132 -18.96 -9.22 5.15
CA ASN A 132 -18.43 -10.48 5.65
C ASN A 132 -16.90 -10.40 5.72
N ASN A 133 -16.30 -11.21 6.59
CA ASN A 133 -14.86 -11.45 6.62
C ASN A 133 -14.58 -12.83 6.01
N PRO A 134 -14.38 -12.93 4.67
CA PRO A 134 -14.21 -14.22 4.00
C PRO A 134 -12.80 -14.82 4.15
N SER A 135 -11.91 -14.28 5.02
CA SER A 135 -10.48 -14.57 4.95
C SER A 135 -10.12 -16.05 5.20
N VAL A 136 -9.59 -16.71 4.16
CA VAL A 136 -8.60 -17.82 4.28
C VAL A 136 -7.16 -17.32 4.09
N GLY A 137 -6.96 -15.99 3.97
CA GLY A 137 -5.69 -15.33 3.66
C GLY A 137 -5.80 -14.45 2.42
N ASN A 138 -5.25 -13.23 2.49
CA ASN A 138 -5.14 -12.27 1.39
C ASN A 138 -4.67 -12.88 0.07
#